data_AF-A0AAV9J469-F1
#
_entry.id   AF-A0AAV9J469-F1
#
_cell.length_a   1.000
_cell.length_b   1.000
_cell.length_c   1.000
_cell.angle_alpha   90.00
_cell.angle_beta   90.00
_cell.angle_gamma   90.00
#
_symmetry.space_group_name_H-M   'P 1'
#
loop_
_entity.id
_entity.type
_entity.pdbx_description
1 polymer ?
#
loop_
_entity_poly.entity_id
_entity_poly.type
_entity_poly.pdbx_seq_one_letter_code
_entity_poly.pdbx_strand_id
1 'polypeptide(L)'
;MAPRNGFGTRLTDYIKTNPRNAKMADFFYEPEYVCRATQTYPRFDLLLPGSPVSVDFEFQHFMRDDCKDGDRTGRAAVTNVRKDVILDVYAVYPREEGVRKMMPPEEPMDNDLDILFDNGAVPTNKVDIWIKEIVKNRTVIVHGG
;
A
#
# COMPACT_ATOMS: atom_id res chain seq x y z
N MET A 1 33.38 -34.72 -16.06
CA MET A 1 32.21 -34.10 -15.39
C MET A 1 32.73 -33.34 -14.19
N ALA A 2 32.74 -32.01 -14.27
CA ALA A 2 33.25 -31.11 -13.23
C ALA A 2 32.16 -30.80 -12.18
N PRO A 3 32.53 -30.51 -10.92
CA PRO A 3 31.59 -30.30 -9.82
C PRO A 3 30.82 -28.99 -9.97
N ARG A 4 29.54 -28.98 -9.59
CA ARG A 4 28.72 -27.76 -9.50
C ARG A 4 29.14 -26.95 -8.28
N ASN A 5 29.59 -25.74 -8.56
CA ASN A 5 30.13 -24.76 -7.63
C ASN A 5 29.12 -24.32 -6.57
N GLY A 6 29.50 -24.49 -5.29
CA GLY A 6 28.90 -23.78 -4.17
C GLY A 6 29.39 -22.34 -4.15
N PHE A 7 28.51 -21.39 -4.46
CA PHE A 7 28.75 -19.94 -4.35
C PHE A 7 27.50 -19.26 -3.77
N GLY A 8 27.14 -19.60 -2.53
CA GLY A 8 26.01 -18.97 -1.83
C GLY A 8 26.24 -18.68 -0.35
N THR A 9 27.20 -19.35 0.31
CA THR A 9 27.30 -19.31 1.78
C THR A 9 28.62 -18.73 2.31
N ARG A 10 29.50 -18.20 1.46
CA ARG A 10 30.80 -17.64 1.91
C ARG A 10 30.93 -16.12 1.88
N LEU A 11 29.98 -15.38 1.30
CA LEU A 11 30.02 -13.91 1.34
C LEU A 11 29.35 -13.32 2.58
N THR A 12 28.37 -14.01 3.15
CA THR A 12 27.56 -13.51 4.29
C THR A 12 28.33 -13.47 5.60
N ASP A 13 29.32 -14.35 5.79
CA ASP A 13 30.07 -14.43 7.04
C ASP A 13 31.28 -13.50 7.08
N TYR A 14 31.84 -13.15 5.91
CA TYR A 14 32.99 -12.23 5.81
C TYR A 14 32.60 -10.77 6.07
N ILE A 15 31.33 -10.41 5.82
CA ILE A 15 30.82 -9.04 6.01
C ILE A 15 30.49 -8.75 7.48
N LYS A 16 30.14 -9.77 8.29
CA LYS A 16 29.67 -9.61 9.67
C LYS A 16 30.75 -9.28 10.71
N THR A 17 32.04 -9.39 10.38
CA THR A 17 33.13 -9.23 11.36
C THR A 17 33.94 -7.94 11.22
N ASN A 18 33.62 -7.08 10.25
CA ASN A 18 34.39 -5.86 9.99
C ASN A 18 33.50 -4.60 10.04
N PRO A 19 33.67 -3.70 11.03
CA PRO A 19 32.81 -2.53 11.21
C PRO A 19 32.86 -1.51 10.06
N ARG A 20 33.83 -1.64 9.14
CA ARG A 20 33.87 -0.83 7.89
C ARG A 20 32.84 -1.27 6.84
N ASN A 21 32.27 -2.47 6.95
CA ASN A 21 31.33 -3.01 5.97
C ASN A 21 29.85 -2.78 6.32
N ALA A 22 29.54 -2.30 7.53
CA ALA A 22 28.16 -1.97 7.93
C ALA A 22 27.54 -0.91 6.99
N LYS A 23 28.33 0.08 6.56
CA LYS A 23 27.89 1.12 5.61
C LYS A 23 27.63 0.63 4.18
N MET A 24 28.16 -0.54 3.80
CA MET A 24 27.87 -1.16 2.49
C MET A 24 26.62 -2.03 2.54
N ALA A 25 26.32 -2.66 3.69
CA ALA A 25 25.08 -3.41 3.88
C ALA A 25 23.85 -2.49 3.78
N ASP A 26 23.92 -1.28 4.31
CA ASP A 26 22.89 -0.26 4.15
C ASP A 26 22.72 0.21 2.69
N PHE A 27 23.76 0.07 1.86
CA PHE A 27 23.74 0.47 0.45
C PHE A 27 23.08 -0.56 -0.47
N PHE A 28 22.93 -1.81 0.00
CA PHE A 28 22.28 -2.92 -0.71
C PHE A 28 21.04 -3.45 0.03
N TYR A 29 20.51 -2.69 1.00
CA TYR A 29 19.30 -3.05 1.71
C TYR A 29 18.09 -2.79 0.81
N GLU A 30 17.73 -3.78 0.00
CA GLU A 30 16.38 -3.83 -0.54
C GLU A 30 15.43 -4.20 0.62
N PRO A 31 14.30 -3.48 0.80
CA PRO A 31 13.35 -3.83 1.83
C PRO A 31 12.87 -5.26 1.59
N GLU A 32 12.84 -6.06 2.65
CA GLU A 32 12.39 -7.46 2.61
C GLU A 32 10.95 -7.60 2.07
N TYR A 33 10.18 -6.49 2.10
CA TYR A 33 8.83 -6.38 1.57
C TYR A 33 8.67 -5.14 0.68
N VAL A 34 8.05 -5.30 -0.49
CA VAL A 34 7.67 -4.20 -1.39
C VAL A 34 6.15 -4.08 -1.38
N CYS A 35 5.67 -2.91 -0.94
CA CYS A 35 4.25 -2.61 -0.97
C CYS A 35 3.72 -2.60 -2.40
N ARG A 36 2.56 -3.21 -2.61
CA ARG A 36 1.99 -3.36 -3.96
C ARG A 36 1.33 -2.07 -4.46
N ALA A 37 0.90 -1.19 -3.56
CA ALA A 37 0.48 0.15 -3.95
C ALA A 37 1.70 0.98 -4.36
N THR A 38 1.55 1.70 -5.47
CA THR A 38 2.69 2.40 -6.08
C THR A 38 2.82 3.85 -5.63
N GLN A 39 1.88 4.38 -4.84
CA GLN A 39 1.80 5.81 -4.55
C GLN A 39 1.60 6.13 -3.07
N THR A 40 2.41 7.07 -2.56
CA THR A 40 2.24 7.71 -1.25
C THR A 40 1.71 9.15 -1.37
N TYR A 41 1.47 9.62 -2.59
CA TYR A 41 0.89 10.92 -2.94
C TYR A 41 0.12 10.83 -4.26
N PRO A 42 -1.01 11.54 -4.42
CA PRO A 42 -1.75 11.54 -5.68
C PRO A 42 -1.00 12.29 -6.79
N ARG A 43 -1.19 11.84 -8.03
CA ARG A 43 -0.75 12.51 -9.26
C ARG A 43 -1.78 13.53 -9.73
N PHE A 44 -1.96 14.58 -8.94
CA PHE A 44 -2.89 15.68 -9.26
C PHE A 44 -2.60 16.33 -10.62
N ASP A 45 -1.35 16.28 -11.09
CA ASP A 45 -0.93 16.74 -12.41
C ASP A 45 -1.60 16.00 -13.58
N LEU A 46 -2.13 14.80 -13.32
CA LEU A 46 -2.81 13.97 -14.31
C LEU A 46 -4.34 14.16 -14.32
N LEU A 47 -4.88 15.01 -13.42
CA LEU A 47 -6.30 15.34 -13.43
C LEU A 47 -6.65 16.26 -14.60
N LEU A 48 -7.61 15.81 -15.39
CA LEU A 48 -8.17 16.61 -16.48
C LEU A 48 -9.32 17.51 -15.95
N PRO A 49 -9.38 18.80 -16.34
CA PRO A 49 -10.42 19.71 -15.87
C PRO A 49 -11.83 19.19 -16.16
N GLY A 50 -12.68 19.09 -15.13
CA GLY A 50 -14.09 18.67 -15.22
C GLY A 50 -14.34 17.25 -15.76
N SER A 51 -13.28 16.51 -16.11
CA SER A 51 -13.43 15.18 -16.71
C SER A 51 -13.82 14.15 -15.65
N PRO A 52 -14.57 13.09 -16.03
CA PRO A 52 -14.87 12.00 -15.12
C PRO A 52 -13.62 11.32 -14.56
N VAL A 53 -13.77 10.72 -13.39
CA VAL A 53 -12.78 9.83 -12.78
C VAL A 53 -13.45 8.51 -12.42
N SER A 54 -12.73 7.40 -12.59
CA SER A 54 -13.15 6.10 -12.07
C SER A 54 -12.50 5.89 -10.71
N VAL A 55 -13.30 5.45 -9.74
CA VAL A 55 -12.86 5.20 -8.37
C VAL A 55 -13.22 3.78 -7.98
N ASP A 56 -12.30 3.11 -7.31
CA ASP A 56 -12.49 1.78 -6.77
C ASP A 56 -11.85 1.66 -5.38
N PHE A 57 -12.45 0.84 -4.52
CA PHE A 57 -12.03 0.67 -3.14
C PHE A 57 -11.97 -0.79 -2.76
N GLU A 58 -10.89 -1.16 -2.09
CA GLU A 58 -10.83 -2.42 -1.35
C GLU A 58 -11.05 -2.13 0.13
N PHE A 59 -11.81 -2.97 0.81
CA PHE A 59 -12.22 -2.75 2.20
C PHE A 59 -11.38 -3.60 3.17
N GLN A 60 -10.98 -2.98 4.27
CA GLN A 60 -10.55 -3.65 5.47
C GLN A 60 -11.77 -3.90 6.37
N HIS A 61 -11.97 -5.15 6.81
CA HIS A 61 -12.95 -5.42 7.86
C HIS A 61 -12.40 -5.04 9.25
N PHE A 62 -13.30 -4.66 10.14
CA PHE A 62 -12.97 -4.45 11.54
C PHE A 62 -14.14 -4.84 12.43
N MET A 63 -13.82 -5.23 13.67
CA MET A 63 -14.81 -5.43 14.72
C MET A 63 -14.51 -4.50 15.89
N ARG A 64 -15.58 -4.05 16.51
CA ARG A 64 -15.58 -3.41 17.83
C ARG A 64 -16.40 -4.26 18.78
N ASP A 65 -16.06 -4.24 20.06
CA ASP A 65 -16.75 -5.03 21.09
C ASP A 65 -18.27 -4.73 21.16
N ASP A 66 -18.70 -3.57 20.67
CA ASP A 66 -20.08 -3.08 20.69
C ASP A 66 -20.78 -3.08 19.31
N CYS A 67 -20.15 -3.59 18.25
CA CYS A 67 -20.69 -3.48 16.89
C CYS A 67 -20.57 -4.79 16.08
N LYS A 68 -21.52 -5.01 15.16
CA LYS A 68 -21.35 -6.01 14.09
C LYS A 68 -20.20 -5.60 13.17
N ASP A 69 -19.62 -6.60 12.50
CA ASP A 69 -18.58 -6.47 11.49
C ASP A 69 -18.78 -5.21 10.62
N GLY A 70 -17.78 -4.34 10.59
CA GLY A 70 -17.79 -3.11 9.84
C GLY A 70 -16.68 -3.07 8.79
N ASP A 71 -16.91 -2.30 7.73
CA ASP A 71 -15.97 -2.12 6.63
C ASP A 71 -15.42 -0.70 6.64
N ARG A 72 -14.16 -0.57 6.26
CA ARG A 72 -13.49 0.71 6.10
C ARG A 72 -12.47 0.64 4.96
N THR A 73 -12.08 1.78 4.41
CA THR A 73 -11.16 1.82 3.26
C THR A 73 -9.82 1.16 3.59
N GLY A 74 -9.46 0.09 2.89
CA GLY A 74 -8.15 -0.56 2.94
C GLY A 74 -7.24 -0.09 1.80
N ARG A 75 -7.76 0.00 0.58
CA ARG A 75 -7.08 0.55 -0.60
C ARG A 75 -8.00 1.48 -1.36
N ALA A 76 -7.43 2.50 -2.00
CA ALA A 76 -8.14 3.38 -2.90
C ALA A 76 -7.39 3.48 -4.23
N ALA A 77 -8.09 3.22 -5.33
CA ALA A 77 -7.59 3.36 -6.69
C ALA A 77 -8.45 4.37 -7.46
N VAL A 78 -7.80 5.29 -8.16
CA VAL A 78 -8.44 6.32 -8.98
C VAL A 78 -7.73 6.46 -10.31
N THR A 79 -8.51 6.44 -11.39
CA THR A 79 -8.01 6.67 -12.76
C THR A 79 -8.78 7.79 -13.46
N ASN A 80 -8.13 8.47 -14.41
CA ASN A 80 -8.80 9.41 -15.30
C ASN A 80 -9.35 8.70 -16.56
N VAL A 81 -10.05 9.44 -17.41
CA VAL A 81 -10.59 8.91 -18.69
C VAL A 81 -9.54 8.44 -19.69
N ARG A 82 -8.25 8.81 -19.53
CA ARG A 82 -7.13 8.29 -20.33
C ARG A 82 -6.54 7.00 -19.76
N LYS A 83 -7.09 6.50 -18.65
CA LYS A 83 -6.59 5.36 -17.87
C LYS A 83 -5.25 5.63 -17.17
N ASP A 84 -4.89 6.90 -16.97
CA ASP A 84 -3.75 7.24 -16.12
C ASP A 84 -4.15 7.04 -14.65
N VAL A 85 -3.24 6.49 -13.84
CA VAL A 85 -3.43 6.31 -12.39
C VAL A 85 -3.19 7.64 -11.66
N ILE A 86 -4.25 8.18 -11.08
CA ILE A 86 -4.22 9.39 -10.26
C ILE A 86 -3.86 9.06 -8.82
N LEU A 87 -4.42 7.98 -8.30
CA LEU A 87 -4.20 7.49 -6.95
C LEU A 87 -4.24 5.97 -6.95
N ASP A 88 -3.28 5.33 -6.29
CA ASP A 88 -3.28 3.91 -5.96
C ASP A 88 -2.51 3.74 -4.64
N VAL A 89 -3.27 3.69 -3.54
CA VAL A 89 -2.73 3.82 -2.18
C VAL A 89 -3.41 2.86 -1.21
N TYR A 90 -2.63 2.26 -0.31
CA TYR A 90 -3.17 1.62 0.88
C TYR A 90 -3.44 2.65 1.97
N ALA A 91 -4.64 2.59 2.55
CA ALA A 91 -5.06 3.41 3.67
C ALA A 91 -4.87 2.64 4.98
N VAL A 92 -4.28 3.30 5.97
CA VAL A 92 -4.03 2.73 7.29
C VAL A 92 -4.67 3.57 8.39
N TYR A 93 -5.27 2.86 9.34
CA TYR A 93 -5.84 3.41 10.56
C TYR A 93 -4.83 3.28 11.70
N PRO A 94 -4.72 4.29 12.58
CA PRO A 94 -3.95 4.14 13.82
C PRO A 94 -4.50 2.97 14.65
N ARG A 95 -3.72 2.54 15.63
CA ARG A 95 -4.21 1.56 16.60
C ARG A 95 -5.33 2.20 17.42
N GLU A 96 -6.47 1.53 17.48
CA GLU A 96 -7.63 1.95 18.26
C GLU A 96 -7.88 0.91 19.37
N GLU A 97 -8.22 1.36 20.56
CA GLU A 97 -8.57 0.49 21.68
C GLU A 97 -9.91 -0.22 21.41
N GLY A 98 -10.00 -1.51 21.74
CA GLY A 98 -11.22 -2.32 21.50
C GLY A 98 -11.53 -2.59 20.02
N VAL A 99 -10.63 -2.24 19.09
CA VAL A 99 -10.82 -2.48 17.65
C VAL A 99 -9.91 -3.61 17.17
N ARG A 100 -10.53 -4.70 16.70
CA ARG A 100 -9.82 -5.76 16.01
C ARG A 100 -9.92 -5.54 14.51
N LYS A 101 -8.79 -5.37 13.84
CA LYS A 101 -8.72 -5.38 12.37
C LYS A 101 -8.88 -6.83 11.92
N MET A 102 -9.87 -7.10 11.08
CA MET A 102 -10.04 -8.37 10.41
C MET A 102 -9.68 -8.11 8.96
N MET A 103 -8.56 -8.63 8.50
CA MET A 103 -8.36 -8.62 7.06
C MET A 103 -9.34 -9.63 6.46
N PRO A 104 -9.93 -9.35 5.29
CA PRO A 104 -10.63 -10.39 4.54
C PRO A 104 -9.72 -11.63 4.49
N PRO A 105 -10.27 -12.86 4.44
CA PRO A 105 -9.44 -14.03 4.20
C PRO A 105 -8.49 -13.75 3.02
N GLU A 106 -7.25 -14.25 3.06
CA GLU A 106 -6.24 -14.04 2.00
C GLU A 106 -6.82 -14.35 0.62
N GLU A 107 -7.46 -13.34 0.02
CA GLU A 107 -7.75 -13.31 -1.38
C GLU A 107 -6.42 -12.96 -2.06
N PRO A 108 -6.16 -13.45 -3.27
CA PRO A 108 -4.87 -13.28 -3.95
C PRO A 108 -4.46 -11.81 -4.22
N MET A 109 -5.26 -10.83 -3.78
CA MET A 109 -5.16 -9.43 -4.11
C MET A 109 -4.77 -8.51 -2.93
N ASP A 110 -4.87 -8.93 -1.67
CA ASP A 110 -4.49 -8.09 -0.50
C ASP A 110 -3.57 -8.81 0.52
N ASN A 111 -2.40 -8.24 0.79
CA ASN A 111 -1.42 -8.72 1.78
C ASN A 111 -1.48 -7.83 3.01
N ASP A 112 -1.63 -8.43 4.20
CA ASP A 112 -1.71 -7.72 5.48
C ASP A 112 -0.53 -6.79 5.75
N LEU A 113 0.63 -7.07 5.13
CA LEU A 113 1.80 -6.20 5.23
C LEU A 113 1.60 -4.88 4.48
N ASP A 114 0.80 -4.83 3.41
CA ASP A 114 0.59 -3.61 2.62
C ASP A 114 -0.09 -2.48 3.41
N ILE A 115 -0.91 -2.81 4.39
CA ILE A 115 -1.68 -1.84 5.19
C ILE A 115 -0.93 -1.36 6.44
N LEU A 116 0.40 -1.55 6.47
CA LEU A 116 1.27 -1.08 7.54
C LEU A 116 1.90 0.27 7.18
N PHE A 117 2.01 1.18 8.16
CA PHE A 117 2.71 2.46 7.98
C PHE A 117 4.14 2.26 7.47
N ASP A 118 4.84 1.27 8.02
CA ASP A 118 6.24 0.96 7.68
C ASP A 118 6.40 0.48 6.23
N ASN A 119 5.31 0.00 5.62
CA ASN A 119 5.27 -0.45 4.23
C ASN A 119 4.65 0.62 3.31
N GLY A 120 4.59 1.88 3.75
CA GLY A 120 4.17 2.99 2.88
C GLY A 120 2.66 3.21 2.80
N ALA A 121 1.85 2.51 3.61
CA ALA A 121 0.45 2.85 3.75
C ALA A 121 0.28 4.27 4.31
N VAL A 122 -0.73 4.98 3.82
CA VAL A 122 -0.97 6.38 4.16
C VAL A 122 -2.09 6.49 5.21
N PRO A 123 -1.96 7.39 6.22
CA PRO A 123 -3.06 7.68 7.14
C PRO A 123 -4.39 7.93 6.43
N THR A 124 -5.43 7.21 6.82
CA THR A 124 -6.74 7.25 6.12
C THR A 124 -7.33 8.66 6.02
N ASN A 125 -7.16 9.50 7.04
CA ASN A 125 -7.66 10.87 7.03
C ASN A 125 -7.05 11.71 5.90
N LYS A 126 -5.80 11.42 5.52
CA LYS A 126 -5.11 12.06 4.39
C LYS A 126 -5.66 11.53 3.06
N VAL A 127 -5.87 10.22 2.97
CA VAL A 127 -6.47 9.57 1.80
C VAL A 127 -7.88 10.11 1.54
N ASP A 128 -8.71 10.27 2.58
CA ASP A 128 -10.06 10.84 2.49
C ASP A 128 -10.05 12.27 1.94
N ILE A 129 -9.10 13.11 2.40
CA ILE A 129 -8.94 14.48 1.91
C ILE A 129 -8.57 14.46 0.42
N TRP A 130 -7.65 13.59 0.01
CA TRP A 130 -7.25 13.48 -1.38
C TRP A 130 -8.39 13.02 -2.28
N ILE A 131 -9.13 11.98 -1.89
CA ILE A 131 -10.28 11.50 -2.65
C ILE A 131 -11.30 12.62 -2.81
N LYS A 132 -11.64 13.33 -1.71
CA LYS A 132 -12.57 14.48 -1.76
C LYS A 132 -12.14 15.53 -2.77
N GLU A 133 -10.87 15.91 -2.79
CA GLU A 133 -10.36 16.90 -3.75
C GLU A 133 -10.28 16.35 -5.19
N ILE A 134 -9.98 15.06 -5.36
CA ILE A 134 -9.98 14.41 -6.69
C ILE A 134 -11.39 14.39 -7.28
N VAL A 135 -12.41 13.98 -6.53
CA VAL A 135 -13.78 13.82 -7.06
C VAL A 135 -14.56 15.14 -7.15
N LYS A 136 -14.07 16.21 -6.51
CA LYS A 136 -14.72 17.52 -6.46
C LYS A 136 -15.04 18.05 -7.86
N ASN A 137 -16.31 18.37 -8.07
CA ASN A 137 -16.84 18.91 -9.34
C ASN A 137 -16.57 18.02 -10.56
N ARG A 138 -16.51 16.68 -10.37
CA ARG A 138 -16.34 15.69 -11.43
C ARG A 138 -17.40 14.62 -11.34
N THR A 139 -17.75 14.02 -12.48
CA THR A 139 -18.52 12.77 -12.48
C THR A 139 -17.64 11.64 -11.96
N VAL A 140 -18.17 10.84 -11.04
CA VAL A 140 -17.49 9.67 -10.49
C VAL A 140 -18.08 8.42 -11.11
N ILE A 141 -17.22 7.55 -11.64
CA ILE A 141 -17.57 6.25 -12.21
C ILE A 141 -17.17 5.18 -11.20
N VAL A 142 -18.12 4.34 -10.80
CA VAL A 142 -17.94 3.22 -9.87
C VAL A 142 -18.68 1.99 -10.39
N HIS A 143 -18.30 0.81 -9.94
CA HIS A 143 -19.04 -0.43 -10.19
C HIS A 143 -19.46 -1.05 -8.85
N GLY A 144 -20.77 -1.23 -8.63
CA GLY A 144 -21.30 -1.75 -7.36
C GLY A 144 -21.38 -0.72 -6.22
N GLY A 145 -21.40 0.57 -6.53
CA GLY A 145 -21.55 1.66 -5.54
C GLY A 145 -22.96 1.90 -5.04
#